data_AF-A0A968Q257-F1
#
_entry.id   AF-A0A968Q257-F1
#
_cell.length_a   1.000
_cell.length_b   1.000
_cell.length_c   1.000
_cell.angle_alpha   90.00
_cell.angle_beta   90.00
_cell.angle_gamma   90.00
#
_symmetry.space_group_name_H-M   'P 1'
#
loop_
_entity.id
_entity.type
_entity.pdbx_description
1 polymer ?
#
loop_
_entity_poly.entity_id
_entity_poly.type
_entity_poly.pdbx_seq_one_letter_code
_entity_poly.pdbx_strand_id
1 'polypeptide(L)'
;MVHYAQSSGFTLIEGLIVVIVIALLAMMGVPSFMGFLEQRKINTSQHLLYQALRATQIDAMQERHDRQFSLRERDGRVEWASHPVSIAPAQVGLWTPLVDGVKLAEEDNTLAQTGDTYYVRFTFKETYSMGWVL
;
A
#
# COMPACT_ATOMS: atom_id res chain seq x y z
N MET A 1 46.15 -16.51 -42.70
CA MET A 1 46.06 -17.58 -41.68
C MET A 1 44.86 -17.25 -40.81
N VAL A 2 43.73 -17.93 -41.02
CA VAL A 2 42.47 -17.65 -40.31
C VAL A 2 42.34 -18.68 -39.20
N HIS A 3 42.34 -18.25 -37.94
CA HIS A 3 42.08 -19.13 -36.81
C HIS A 3 40.58 -19.36 -36.71
N TYR A 4 40.12 -20.58 -36.96
CA TYR A 4 38.76 -20.99 -36.67
C TYR A 4 38.62 -21.14 -35.15
N ALA A 5 37.85 -20.25 -34.52
CA ALA A 5 37.41 -20.47 -33.15
C ALA A 5 36.47 -21.69 -33.15
N GLN A 6 36.89 -22.78 -32.51
CA GLN A 6 36.05 -23.95 -32.29
C GLN A 6 34.93 -23.58 -31.32
N SER A 7 33.70 -23.50 -31.82
CA SER A 7 32.51 -23.42 -30.98
C SER A 7 32.29 -24.78 -30.31
N SER A 8 32.67 -24.91 -29.04
CA SER A 8 32.36 -26.09 -28.23
C SER A 8 30.85 -26.15 -27.98
N GLY A 9 30.21 -27.28 -28.32
CA GLY A 9 28.81 -27.54 -28.02
C GLY A 9 28.59 -28.02 -26.57
N PHE A 10 27.40 -27.79 -26.03
CA PHE A 10 26.98 -28.28 -24.72
C PHE A 10 26.86 -29.81 -24.73
N THR A 11 27.36 -30.47 -23.68
CA THR A 11 27.16 -31.93 -23.54
C THR A 11 25.81 -32.24 -22.87
N LEU A 12 25.26 -33.44 -23.11
CA LEU A 12 23.98 -33.84 -22.50
C LEU A 12 24.03 -33.85 -20.96
N ILE A 13 25.16 -34.27 -20.38
CA ILE A 13 25.37 -34.25 -18.94
C ILE A 13 25.49 -32.83 -18.39
N GLU A 14 26.13 -31.92 -19.12
CA GLU A 14 26.24 -30.51 -18.73
C GLU A 14 24.87 -29.83 -18.72
N GLY A 15 24.01 -30.13 -19.70
CA GLY A 15 22.61 -29.69 -19.70
C GLY A 15 21.83 -30.21 -18.49
N LEU A 16 22.01 -31.48 -18.13
CA LEU A 16 21.35 -32.08 -16.95
C LEU A 16 21.79 -31.37 -15.66
N ILE A 17 23.08 -31.09 -15.50
CA ILE A 17 23.62 -30.36 -14.34
C ILE A 17 23.03 -28.95 -14.27
N VAL A 18 22.96 -28.22 -15.39
CA VAL A 18 22.37 -26.86 -15.42
C VAL A 18 20.90 -26.88 -14.99
N VAL A 19 20.11 -27.84 -15.47
CA VAL A 19 18.70 -27.98 -15.08
C VAL A 19 18.58 -28.27 -13.58
N ILE A 20 19.42 -29.14 -13.03
CA ILE A 20 19.44 -29.44 -11.58
C ILE A 20 19.79 -28.17 -10.79
N VAL A 21 20.81 -27.40 -11.21
CA VAL A 21 21.19 -26.16 -10.54
C VAL A 21 20.04 -25.13 -10.58
N ILE A 22 19.38 -24.95 -11.73
CA ILE A 22 18.23 -24.04 -11.85
C ILE A 22 17.09 -24.49 -10.95
N ALA A 23 16.80 -25.80 -10.87
CA ALA A 23 15.75 -26.33 -10.00
C ALA A 23 16.03 -26.05 -8.51
N LEU A 24 17.28 -26.23 -8.08
CA LEU A 24 17.72 -25.91 -6.72
C LEU A 24 17.60 -24.41 -6.42
N LEU A 25 18.00 -23.56 -7.36
CA LEU A 25 17.88 -22.10 -7.22
C LEU A 25 16.42 -21.64 -7.19
N ALA A 26 15.58 -22.19 -8.07
CA ALA A 26 14.16 -21.85 -8.15
C ALA A 26 13.43 -22.20 -6.84
N MET A 27 13.78 -23.31 -6.20
CA MET A 27 13.21 -23.72 -4.92
C MET A 27 13.41 -22.68 -3.81
N MET A 28 14.54 -21.97 -3.81
CA MET A 28 14.85 -20.92 -2.83
C MET A 28 14.39 -19.52 -3.29
N GLY A 29 14.37 -19.26 -4.60
CA GLY A 29 14.06 -17.95 -5.17
C GLY A 29 12.58 -17.55 -5.10
N VAL A 30 11.66 -18.50 -5.18
CA VAL A 30 10.21 -18.22 -5.16
C VAL A 30 9.74 -17.56 -3.84
N PRO A 31 10.02 -18.11 -2.64
CA PRO A 31 9.54 -17.49 -1.40
C PRO A 31 10.13 -16.10 -1.16
N SER A 32 11.40 -15.86 -1.53
CA SER A 32 12.04 -14.56 -1.37
C SER A 32 11.43 -13.50 -2.29
N PHE A 33 11.09 -13.85 -3.53
CA PHE A 33 10.40 -12.94 -4.45
C PHE A 33 8.98 -12.62 -3.98
N MET A 34 8.24 -13.59 -3.44
CA MET A 34 6.90 -13.34 -2.88
C MET A 34 6.94 -12.39 -1.69
N GLY A 35 7.85 -12.61 -0.73
CA GLY A 35 8.00 -11.70 0.42
C GLY A 35 8.36 -10.28 -0.01
N PHE A 36 9.18 -10.14 -1.06
CA PHE A 36 9.50 -8.84 -1.64
C PHE A 36 8.28 -8.13 -2.25
N LEU A 37 7.41 -8.85 -2.97
CA LEU A 37 6.19 -8.28 -3.53
C LEU A 37 5.23 -7.80 -2.43
N GLU A 38 5.05 -8.57 -1.36
CA GLU A 38 4.21 -8.17 -0.24
C GLU A 38 4.75 -6.90 0.45
N GLN A 39 6.06 -6.82 0.69
CA GLN A 39 6.66 -5.60 1.24
C GLN A 39 6.47 -4.39 0.32
N ARG A 40 6.59 -4.57 -1.01
CA ARG A 40 6.32 -3.49 -1.95
C ARG A 40 4.89 -2.99 -1.87
N LYS A 41 3.90 -3.89 -1.77
CA LYS A 41 2.48 -3.51 -1.64
C LYS A 41 2.24 -2.67 -0.38
N ILE A 42 2.83 -3.05 0.75
CA ILE A 42 2.74 -2.30 2.01
C ILE A 42 3.36 -0.90 1.84
N ASN A 43 4.58 -0.83 1.33
CA ASN A 43 5.28 0.45 1.15
C ASN A 43 4.53 1.39 0.19
N THR A 44 4.01 0.86 -0.92
CA THR A 44 3.20 1.64 -1.87
C THR A 44 1.89 2.11 -1.23
N SER A 45 1.23 1.26 -0.45
CA SER A 45 0.00 1.62 0.26
C SER A 45 0.23 2.74 1.27
N GLN A 46 1.28 2.63 2.09
CA GLN A 46 1.67 3.68 3.03
C GLN A 46 1.97 5.01 2.32
N HIS A 47 2.70 4.95 1.20
CA HIS A 47 3.03 6.14 0.41
C HIS A 47 1.76 6.82 -0.14
N LEU A 48 0.84 6.04 -0.73
CA LEU A 48 -0.43 6.55 -1.25
C LEU A 48 -1.31 7.14 -0.15
N LEU A 49 -1.43 6.46 0.99
CA LEU A 49 -2.17 6.97 2.15
C LEU A 49 -1.57 8.26 2.68
N TYR A 50 -0.23 8.33 2.82
CA TYR A 50 0.44 9.54 3.26
C TYR A 50 0.21 10.72 2.31
N GLN A 51 0.28 10.47 1.00
CA GLN A 51 -0.02 11.48 -0.02
C GLN A 51 -1.47 11.95 0.04
N ALA A 52 -2.42 11.02 0.15
CA ALA A 52 -3.84 11.34 0.23
C ALA A 52 -4.20 12.11 1.52
N LEU A 53 -3.58 11.74 2.64
CA LEU A 53 -3.71 12.43 3.92
C LEU A 53 -3.17 13.86 3.83
N ARG A 54 -1.96 14.03 3.29
CA ARG A 54 -1.34 15.34 3.04
C ARG A 54 -2.17 16.20 2.10
N ALA A 55 -2.70 15.63 1.02
CA ALA A 55 -3.59 16.32 0.10
C ALA A 55 -4.87 16.78 0.80
N THR A 56 -5.49 15.91 1.61
CA THR A 56 -6.70 16.26 2.39
C THR A 56 -6.43 17.40 3.37
N GLN A 57 -5.27 17.41 4.03
CA GLN A 57 -4.85 18.50 4.91
C GLN A 57 -4.65 19.81 4.12
N ILE A 58 -3.96 19.76 2.99
CA ILE A 58 -3.72 20.92 2.12
C ILE A 58 -5.07 21.49 1.64
N ASP A 59 -5.98 20.65 1.19
CA ASP A 59 -7.33 21.03 0.78
C ASP A 59 -8.07 21.75 1.91
N ALA A 60 -8.01 21.22 3.15
CA ALA A 60 -8.62 21.85 4.32
C ALA A 60 -8.11 23.27 4.55
N MET A 61 -6.79 23.46 4.42
CA MET A 61 -6.13 24.75 4.60
C MET A 61 -6.43 25.72 3.47
N GLN A 62 -6.38 25.25 2.21
CA GLN A 62 -6.61 26.08 1.02
C GLN A 62 -8.05 26.54 0.92
N GLU A 63 -9.00 25.63 1.14
CA GLU A 63 -10.43 25.92 1.04
C GLU A 63 -11.02 26.53 2.30
N ARG A 64 -10.24 26.59 3.40
CA ARG A 64 -10.66 27.09 4.72
C ARG A 64 -11.93 26.41 5.22
N HIS A 65 -12.03 25.11 4.98
CA HIS A 65 -13.14 24.27 5.41
C HIS A 65 -12.60 23.00 6.04
N ASP A 66 -13.25 22.56 7.11
CA ASP A 66 -12.84 21.34 7.79
C ASP A 66 -13.07 20.14 6.88
N ARG A 67 -12.01 19.38 6.66
CA ARG A 67 -12.00 18.16 5.83
C ARG A 67 -11.69 16.95 6.70
N GLN A 68 -12.18 15.82 6.26
CA GLN A 68 -11.97 14.54 6.87
C GLN A 68 -11.38 13.58 5.85
N PHE A 69 -10.29 12.96 6.24
CA PHE A 69 -9.76 11.79 5.57
C PHE A 69 -10.38 10.56 6.23
N SER A 70 -11.04 9.71 5.45
CA SER A 70 -11.73 8.53 5.94
C SER A 70 -11.21 7.27 5.24
N LEU A 71 -11.11 6.18 5.98
CA LEU A 71 -10.66 4.86 5.58
C LEU A 71 -11.72 3.84 5.97
N ARG A 72 -12.00 2.91 5.08
CA ARG A 72 -12.86 1.76 5.37
C ARG A 72 -12.32 0.52 4.69
N GLU A 73 -12.68 -0.64 5.22
CA GLU A 73 -12.49 -1.90 4.51
C GLU A 73 -13.84 -2.32 3.92
N ARG A 74 -13.84 -2.64 2.61
CA ARG A 74 -15.02 -3.15 1.92
C ARG A 74 -14.59 -4.25 0.96
N ASP A 75 -15.28 -5.39 1.01
CA ASP A 75 -14.99 -6.55 0.17
C ASP A 75 -13.53 -7.04 0.28
N GLY A 76 -12.94 -6.93 1.47
CA GLY A 76 -11.54 -7.31 1.75
C GLY A 76 -10.49 -6.36 1.17
N ARG A 77 -10.91 -5.16 0.74
CA ARG A 77 -10.04 -4.11 0.22
C ARG A 77 -10.20 -2.82 1.01
N VAL A 78 -9.08 -2.23 1.39
CA VAL A 78 -9.07 -0.90 2.01
C VAL A 78 -9.33 0.16 0.94
N GLU A 79 -10.25 1.07 1.23
CA GLU A 79 -10.56 2.23 0.41
C GLU A 79 -10.44 3.50 1.25
N TRP A 80 -10.10 4.62 0.62
CA TRP A 80 -10.02 5.92 1.27
C TRP A 80 -10.84 6.99 0.55
N ALA A 81 -11.25 8.02 1.28
CA ALA A 81 -11.92 9.18 0.72
C ALA A 81 -11.55 10.47 1.49
N SER A 82 -11.53 11.59 0.76
CA SER A 82 -11.45 12.94 1.31
C SER A 82 -12.80 13.61 1.14
N HIS A 83 -13.39 14.10 2.22
CA HIS A 83 -14.70 14.75 2.18
C HIS A 83 -14.81 15.84 3.27
N PRO A 84 -15.73 16.80 3.14
CA PRO A 84 -16.05 17.74 4.22
C PRO A 84 -16.51 17.02 5.49
N VAL A 85 -16.21 17.59 6.66
CA VAL A 85 -16.67 17.05 7.96
C VAL A 85 -18.20 17.05 8.09
N SER A 86 -18.90 17.90 7.34
CA SER A 86 -20.36 17.95 7.31
C SER A 86 -21.02 16.76 6.59
N ILE A 87 -20.24 15.97 5.84
CA ILE A 87 -20.73 14.77 5.13
C ILE A 87 -20.36 13.54 5.95
N ALA A 88 -21.35 12.74 6.34
CA ALA A 88 -21.09 11.49 7.05
C ALA A 88 -20.40 10.47 6.11
N PRO A 89 -19.48 9.62 6.60
CA PRO A 89 -18.80 8.63 5.76
C PRO A 89 -19.74 7.73 4.94
N ALA A 90 -20.90 7.38 5.49
CA ALA A 90 -21.92 6.58 4.81
C ALA A 90 -22.55 7.28 3.58
N GLN A 91 -22.45 8.62 3.50
CA GLN A 91 -22.98 9.45 2.41
C GLN A 91 -21.92 9.78 1.35
N VAL A 92 -20.67 9.38 1.56
CA VAL A 92 -19.57 9.63 0.62
C VAL A 92 -19.75 8.73 -0.60
N GLY A 93 -20.05 9.35 -1.75
CA GLY A 93 -20.34 8.65 -2.99
C GLY A 93 -19.12 8.10 -3.73
N LEU A 94 -17.92 8.63 -3.48
CA LEU A 94 -16.69 8.21 -4.17
C LEU A 94 -15.61 7.80 -3.17
N TRP A 95 -15.18 6.54 -3.28
CA TRP A 95 -14.10 5.95 -2.50
C TRP A 95 -13.02 5.45 -3.45
N THR A 96 -11.77 5.75 -3.11
CA THR A 96 -10.61 5.35 -3.90
C THR A 96 -10.01 4.06 -3.31
N PRO A 97 -9.98 2.96 -4.07
CA PRO A 97 -9.40 1.71 -3.58
C PRO A 97 -7.88 1.84 -3.42
N LEU A 98 -7.34 1.21 -2.37
CA LEU A 98 -5.91 1.06 -2.14
C LEU A 98 -5.37 -0.18 -2.88
N VAL A 99 -4.06 -0.40 -2.78
CA VAL A 99 -3.40 -1.60 -3.30
C VAL A 99 -4.02 -2.84 -2.67
N ASP A 100 -4.26 -3.84 -3.52
CA ASP A 100 -4.87 -5.11 -3.12
C ASP A 100 -3.97 -5.91 -2.17
N GLY A 101 -4.59 -6.65 -1.24
CA GLY A 101 -3.88 -7.50 -0.28
C GLY A 101 -3.28 -6.76 0.92
N VAL A 102 -3.53 -5.46 1.07
CA VAL A 102 -3.18 -4.70 2.29
C VAL A 102 -4.43 -4.50 3.15
N LYS A 103 -4.30 -4.80 4.44
CA LYS A 103 -5.34 -4.65 5.46
C LYS A 103 -4.95 -3.62 6.51
N LEU A 104 -5.94 -3.10 7.22
CA LEU A 104 -5.69 -2.25 8.39
C LEU A 104 -5.18 -3.12 9.54
N ALA A 105 -4.22 -2.61 10.30
CA ALA A 105 -3.79 -3.29 11.53
C ALA A 105 -4.93 -3.23 12.57
N GLU A 106 -5.15 -4.34 13.27
CA GLU A 106 -6.19 -4.40 14.33
C GLU A 106 -5.60 -4.05 15.71
N GLU A 107 -4.35 -4.44 15.98
CA GLU A 107 -3.75 -4.35 17.33
C GLU A 107 -3.11 -2.97 17.63
N ASP A 108 -2.43 -2.35 16.66
CA ASP A 108 -1.68 -1.09 16.86
C ASP A 108 -2.33 0.12 16.18
N ASN A 109 -3.65 0.09 15.96
CA ASN A 109 -4.36 1.15 15.26
C ASN A 109 -4.76 2.29 16.20
N THR A 110 -4.19 3.47 15.96
CA THR A 110 -4.47 4.69 16.74
C THR A 110 -5.47 5.63 16.06
N LEU A 111 -6.05 5.23 14.92
CA LEU A 111 -7.03 6.04 14.21
C LEU A 111 -8.38 6.07 14.94
N ALA A 112 -8.98 7.25 15.01
CA ALA A 112 -10.35 7.38 15.49
C ALA A 112 -11.30 6.60 14.58
N GLN A 113 -12.25 5.88 15.17
CA GLN A 113 -13.21 5.04 14.45
C GLN A 113 -14.64 5.49 14.75
N THR A 114 -15.50 5.49 13.72
CA THR A 114 -16.94 5.65 13.87
C THR A 114 -17.63 4.64 12.97
N GLY A 115 -18.33 3.68 13.58
CA GLY A 115 -18.85 2.53 12.86
C GLY A 115 -17.71 1.73 12.22
N ASP A 116 -17.79 1.52 10.91
CA ASP A 116 -16.81 0.73 10.14
C ASP A 116 -15.80 1.61 9.37
N THR A 117 -15.62 2.85 9.82
CA THR A 117 -14.76 3.83 9.16
C THR A 117 -13.79 4.46 10.15
N TYR A 118 -12.51 4.37 9.82
CA TYR A 118 -11.44 5.09 10.50
C TYR A 118 -11.27 6.46 9.88
N TYR A 119 -10.96 7.49 10.67
CA TYR A 119 -10.85 8.84 10.12
C TYR A 119 -9.82 9.70 10.85
N VAL A 120 -9.35 10.71 10.11
CA VAL A 120 -8.54 11.82 10.62
C VAL A 120 -9.20 13.11 10.17
N ARG A 121 -9.44 14.01 11.13
CA ARG A 121 -10.05 15.32 10.85
C ARG A 121 -8.99 16.40 10.78
N PHE A 122 -9.09 17.25 9.77
CA PHE A 122 -8.27 18.43 9.58
C PHE A 122 -9.13 19.66 9.71
N THR A 123 -8.89 20.43 10.78
CA THR A 123 -9.53 21.72 11.02
C THR A 123 -8.71 22.82 10.35
N PHE A 124 -9.35 23.74 9.64
CA PHE A 124 -8.62 24.83 8.97
C PHE A 124 -8.15 25.92 9.94
N LYS A 125 -8.83 26.06 11.09
CA LYS A 125 -8.38 26.93 12.18
C LYS A 125 -7.26 26.22 12.94
N GLU A 126 -6.11 26.88 13.05
CA GLU A 126 -5.13 26.55 14.08
C GLU A 126 -5.80 26.69 15.45
N THR A 127 -6.29 25.58 15.97
CA THR A 127 -6.45 25.37 17.39
C THR A 127 -5.99 23.95 17.61
N TYR A 128 -4.79 23.83 18.19
CA TYR A 128 -4.33 22.62 18.86
C TYR A 128 -5.46 22.13 19.76
N SER A 129 -6.24 21.16 19.28
CA SER A 129 -7.08 20.32 20.13
C SER A 129 -6.60 18.90 19.92
N MET A 130 -5.44 18.63 20.54
CA MET A 130 -5.10 17.30 21.03
C MET A 130 -6.14 16.97 22.12
N GLY A 131 -7.37 16.68 21.69
CA GLY A 131 -8.37 16.06 22.53
C GLY A 131 -8.00 14.59 22.67
N TRP A 132 -7.14 14.29 23.63
CA TRP A 132 -7.06 12.95 24.19
C TRP A 132 -8.46 12.61 24.70
N VAL A 133 -9.11 11.67 24.04
CA VAL A 133 -10.27 10.99 24.60
C VAL A 133 -9.74 10.17 25.77
N LEU A 134 -10.10 10.58 26.99
CA LEU A 134 -10.00 9.76 28.20
C LEU A 134 -11.07 8.66 28.15
#